data_AF-A0A947IPL4-F1
#
_entry.id   AF-A0A947IPL4-F1
#
_cell.length_a   1.000
_cell.length_b   1.000
_cell.length_c   1.000
_cell.angle_alpha   90.00
_cell.angle_beta   90.00
_cell.angle_gamma   90.00
#
_symmetry.space_group_name_H-M   'P 1'
#
loop_
_entity.id
_entity.type
_entity.pdbx_description
1 polymer ?
#
loop_
_entity_poly.entity_id
_entity_poly.type
_entity_poly.pdbx_seq_one_letter_code
_entity_poly.pdbx_strand_id
1 'polypeptide(L)'
;MPYSRRARIQTRSQKLLYCALLSTSLRSFISVIAAEKSTAVSVTMLERQTAKALGVIEAEDSPSIAAEILGRIIKITADEGAKVARGDVLVELDDRQQQLD
;
A
#
# COMPACT_ATOMS: atom_id res chain seq x y z
N MET A 1 40.80 -65.41 -61.23
CA MET A 1 39.91 -66.52 -61.66
C MET A 1 40.62 -67.84 -61.44
N PRO A 2 39.96 -68.93 -61.01
CA PRO A 2 38.82 -69.09 -60.10
C PRO A 2 39.27 -69.93 -58.85
N TYR A 3 38.54 -70.30 -57.81
CA TYR A 3 37.12 -70.35 -57.51
C TYR A 3 36.91 -70.53 -55.99
N SER A 4 36.00 -69.72 -55.42
CA SER A 4 35.12 -69.94 -54.27
C SER A 4 35.59 -70.74 -53.02
N ARG A 5 35.80 -70.01 -51.92
CA ARG A 5 35.54 -70.48 -50.55
C ARG A 5 34.05 -70.78 -50.37
N ARG A 6 33.71 -71.96 -49.85
CA ARG A 6 32.41 -72.26 -49.25
C ARG A 6 32.63 -72.60 -47.79
N ALA A 7 32.39 -71.62 -46.91
CA ALA A 7 32.37 -71.82 -45.47
C ALA A 7 31.09 -72.60 -45.12
N ARG A 8 31.28 -73.82 -44.61
CA ARG A 8 30.20 -74.69 -44.13
C ARG A 8 29.77 -74.20 -42.75
N ILE A 9 28.62 -73.55 -42.70
CA ILE A 9 27.94 -73.17 -41.46
C ILE A 9 27.32 -74.46 -40.90
N GLN A 10 27.89 -74.99 -39.81
CA GLN A 10 27.37 -76.17 -39.13
C GLN A 10 27.14 -75.87 -37.64
N THR A 11 25.86 -75.61 -37.33
CA THR A 11 25.10 -76.06 -36.15
C THR A 11 25.74 -75.89 -34.76
N ARG A 12 25.34 -74.82 -34.04
CA ARG A 12 25.49 -74.76 -32.58
C ARG A 12 24.55 -73.75 -31.91
N SER A 13 23.24 -73.93 -32.02
CA SER A 13 22.26 -72.91 -31.58
C SER A 13 21.04 -73.52 -30.87
N GLN A 14 21.24 -74.04 -29.66
CA GLN A 14 20.13 -74.34 -28.73
C GLN A 14 20.36 -73.88 -27.27
N LYS A 15 21.49 -73.25 -26.94
CA LYS A 15 21.75 -72.77 -25.57
C LYS A 15 21.71 -71.24 -25.38
N LEU A 16 21.50 -70.47 -26.45
CA LEU A 16 21.56 -69.00 -26.40
C LEU A 16 20.20 -68.31 -26.32
N LEU A 17 19.09 -69.05 -26.39
CA LEU A 17 17.72 -68.49 -26.42
C LEU A 17 17.11 -68.26 -25.02
N TYR A 18 17.63 -68.89 -23.97
CA TYR A 18 17.03 -68.80 -22.63
C TYR A 18 17.49 -67.60 -21.79
N CYS A 19 18.70 -67.07 -22.03
CA CYS A 19 19.26 -65.99 -21.20
C CYS A 19 18.74 -64.59 -21.57
N ALA A 20 18.08 -64.42 -22.72
CA ALA A 20 17.62 -63.11 -23.19
C ALA A 20 16.21 -62.71 -22.67
N LEU A 21 15.46 -63.63 -22.05
CA LEU A 21 14.08 -63.39 -21.60
C LEU A 21 13.91 -63.27 -20.08
N LEU A 22 14.99 -63.36 -19.29
CA LEU A 22 14.94 -63.18 -17.82
C LEU A 22 15.45 -61.81 -17.31
N SER A 23 15.95 -60.92 -18.17
CA SER A 23 16.56 -59.65 -17.72
C SER A 23 15.65 -58.42 -17.83
N THR A 24 14.37 -58.55 -18.20
CA THR A 24 13.47 -57.41 -18.46
C THR A 24 12.62 -56.97 -17.26
N SER A 25 12.70 -57.61 -16.09
CA SER A 25 11.82 -57.32 -14.95
C SER A 25 12.41 -56.39 -13.88
N LEU A 26 13.68 -55.97 -13.93
CA LEU A 26 14.32 -55.28 -12.79
C LEU A 26 14.88 -53.88 -13.10
N ARG A 27 14.20 -53.08 -13.94
CA ARG A 27 14.65 -51.72 -14.30
C ARG A 27 13.55 -50.64 -14.33
N SER A 28 12.71 -50.57 -13.32
CA SER A 28 11.85 -49.38 -13.15
C SER A 28 11.56 -49.08 -11.69
N PHE A 29 12.59 -48.69 -10.91
CA PHE A 29 12.39 -48.19 -9.54
C PHE A 29 13.50 -47.27 -9.02
N ILE A 30 14.03 -46.32 -9.81
CA ILE A 30 14.80 -45.20 -9.23
C ILE A 30 14.58 -43.93 -10.06
N SER A 31 13.72 -43.04 -9.57
CA SER A 31 13.74 -41.58 -9.80
C SER A 31 12.82 -40.90 -8.79
N VAL A 32 13.21 -40.90 -7.51
CA VAL A 32 12.59 -40.05 -6.48
C VAL A 32 13.72 -39.42 -5.68
N ILE A 33 14.30 -38.32 -6.17
CA ILE A 33 15.10 -37.40 -5.35
C ILE A 33 14.88 -35.96 -5.85
N ALA A 34 14.70 -35.05 -4.87
CA ALA A 34 14.78 -33.59 -4.93
C ALA A 34 13.53 -32.80 -5.40
N ALA A 35 12.62 -32.56 -4.45
CA ALA A 35 11.81 -31.34 -4.42
C ALA A 35 11.79 -30.80 -2.99
N GLU A 36 12.82 -30.05 -2.64
CA GLU A 36 12.87 -29.27 -1.40
C GLU A 36 11.87 -28.10 -1.50
N LYS A 37 10.71 -28.28 -0.86
CA LYS A 37 9.62 -27.30 -0.85
C LYS A 37 9.97 -26.17 0.12
N SER A 38 10.70 -25.17 -0.37
CA SER A 38 10.96 -23.93 0.36
C SER A 38 9.65 -23.13 0.52
N THR A 39 9.10 -23.11 1.73
CA THR A 39 7.94 -22.29 2.07
C THR A 39 8.39 -20.86 2.33
N ALA A 40 8.23 -19.99 1.34
CA ALA A 40 8.38 -18.55 1.51
C ALA A 40 7.22 -18.02 2.36
N VAL A 41 7.53 -17.50 3.56
CA VAL A 41 6.57 -16.76 4.39
C VAL A 41 6.59 -15.30 3.95
N SER A 42 5.55 -14.87 3.24
CA SER A 42 5.40 -13.48 2.83
C SER A 42 4.99 -12.62 4.02
N VAL A 43 5.88 -11.74 4.49
CA VAL A 43 5.54 -10.71 5.47
C VAL A 43 4.79 -9.59 4.74
N THR A 44 3.47 -9.55 4.90
CA THR A 44 2.66 -8.45 4.36
C THR A 44 2.87 -7.20 5.22
N MET A 45 3.67 -6.26 4.75
CA MET A 45 3.78 -4.94 5.38
C MET A 45 2.46 -4.19 5.20
N LEU A 46 1.84 -3.78 6.32
CA LEU A 46 0.67 -2.91 6.31
C LEU A 46 1.08 -1.52 5.82
N GLU A 47 0.72 -1.17 4.58
CA GLU A 47 0.89 0.19 4.08
C GLU A 47 -0.11 1.12 4.77
N ARG A 48 0.41 2.17 5.44
CA ARG A 48 -0.42 3.22 6.04
C ARG A 48 -0.96 4.10 4.93
N GLN A 49 -2.21 3.87 4.54
CA GLN A 49 -2.90 4.72 3.57
C GLN A 49 -3.30 6.04 4.23
N THR A 50 -2.78 7.15 3.70
CA THR A 50 -3.20 8.51 4.07
C THR A 50 -3.89 9.15 2.87
N ALA A 51 -5.13 9.57 3.04
CA ALA A 51 -5.81 10.40 2.04
C ALA A 51 -5.49 11.88 2.31
N LYS A 52 -5.15 12.62 1.26
CA LYS A 52 -5.00 14.08 1.31
C LYS A 52 -6.26 14.71 0.77
N ALA A 53 -6.83 15.65 1.53
CA ALA A 53 -7.94 16.48 1.09
C ALA A 53 -7.48 17.93 1.05
N LEU A 54 -7.98 18.67 0.06
CA LEU A 54 -7.89 20.13 0.06
C LEU A 54 -9.13 20.67 0.76
N GLY A 55 -8.95 21.64 1.63
CA GLY A 55 -10.02 22.31 2.35
C GLY A 55 -9.71 23.79 2.51
N VAL A 56 -10.75 24.57 2.73
CA VAL A 56 -10.64 25.99 3.09
C VAL A 56 -10.89 26.09 4.59
N ILE A 57 -10.07 26.87 5.29
CA ILE A 57 -10.27 27.18 6.69
C ILE A 57 -10.95 28.54 6.77
N GLU A 58 -12.06 28.59 7.48
CA GLU A 58 -12.86 29.79 7.71
C GLU A 58 -13.04 29.99 9.21
N ALA A 59 -13.35 31.23 9.60
CA ALA A 59 -13.70 31.51 10.98
C ALA A 59 -15.05 30.86 11.30
N GLU A 60 -15.17 30.28 12.50
CA GLU A 60 -16.44 29.74 12.98
C GLU A 60 -17.50 30.85 13.09
N ASP A 61 -17.08 32.01 13.63
CA ASP A 61 -17.90 33.21 13.75
C ASP A 61 -17.12 34.45 13.27
N SER A 62 -17.82 35.38 12.63
CA SER A 62 -17.27 36.68 12.19
C SER A 62 -18.32 37.78 12.37
N PRO A 63 -18.61 38.18 13.61
CA PRO A 63 -19.63 39.19 13.89
C PRO A 63 -19.15 40.58 13.44
N SER A 64 -20.07 41.35 12.84
CA SER A 64 -19.90 42.78 12.64
C SER A 64 -20.45 43.53 13.84
N ILE A 65 -19.68 44.47 14.39
CA ILE A 65 -20.07 45.26 15.55
C ILE A 65 -20.24 46.71 15.09
N ALA A 66 -21.34 47.33 15.52
CA ALA A 66 -21.63 48.74 15.30
C ALA A 66 -22.26 49.33 16.56
N ALA A 67 -22.08 50.63 16.76
CA ALA A 67 -22.78 51.35 17.81
C ALA A 67 -24.24 51.60 17.42
N GLU A 68 -25.14 51.48 18.39
CA GLU A 68 -26.58 51.74 18.20
C GLU A 68 -26.89 53.25 18.15
N ILE A 69 -26.09 54.04 18.87
CA ILE A 69 -26.22 55.50 18.92
C ILE A 69 -25.21 56.18 17.99
N LEU A 70 -25.57 57.38 17.55
CA LEU A 70 -24.64 58.29 16.91
C LEU A 70 -23.80 59.00 17.97
N GLY A 71 -22.49 59.08 17.73
CA GLY A 71 -21.57 59.76 18.63
C GLY A 71 -20.18 59.85 18.00
N ARG A 72 -19.39 60.83 18.45
CA ARG A 72 -17.98 60.92 18.04
C ARG A 72 -17.17 59.91 18.85
N ILE A 73 -16.27 59.17 18.19
CA ILE A 73 -15.29 58.33 18.89
C ILE A 73 -14.34 59.23 19.68
N ILE A 74 -14.30 59.04 21.00
CA ILE A 74 -13.38 59.74 21.90
C ILE A 74 -12.15 58.89 22.23
N LYS A 75 -12.28 57.56 22.16
CA LYS A 75 -11.19 56.64 22.46
C LYS A 75 -11.40 55.28 21.79
N ILE A 76 -10.31 54.69 21.34
CA ILE A 76 -10.25 53.29 20.89
C ILE A 76 -9.36 52.56 21.91
N THR A 77 -9.89 51.49 22.49
CA THR A 77 -9.24 50.77 23.60
C THR A 77 -8.72 49.41 23.17
N ALA A 78 -9.18 48.88 22.03
CA ALA A 78 -8.70 47.62 21.45
C ALA A 78 -7.73 47.86 20.30
N ASP A 79 -6.68 47.03 20.24
CA ASP A 79 -5.74 46.99 19.13
C ASP A 79 -6.19 45.99 18.05
N GLU A 80 -5.80 46.24 16.81
CA GLU A 80 -6.08 45.32 15.70
C GLU A 80 -5.40 43.96 15.92
N GLY A 81 -6.16 42.88 15.72
CA GLY A 81 -5.69 41.51 15.94
C GLY A 81 -5.62 41.09 17.42
N ALA A 82 -5.95 41.98 18.35
CA ALA A 82 -6.04 41.64 19.76
C ALA A 82 -7.20 40.66 20.02
N LYS A 83 -7.00 39.77 21.00
CA LYS A 83 -8.09 38.94 21.53
C LYS A 83 -8.95 39.78 22.46
N VAL A 84 -10.26 39.67 22.32
CA VAL A 84 -11.25 40.36 23.15
C VAL A 84 -12.27 39.37 23.68
N ALA A 85 -12.82 39.65 24.85
CA ALA A 85 -13.88 38.88 25.47
C ALA A 85 -15.24 39.59 25.33
N ARG A 86 -16.31 38.83 25.56
CA ARG A 86 -17.66 39.41 25.60
C ARG A 86 -17.73 40.47 26.71
N GLY A 87 -18.21 41.65 26.35
CA GLY A 87 -18.39 42.77 27.26
C GLY A 87 -17.18 43.71 27.34
N ASP A 88 -16.08 43.38 26.66
CA ASP A 88 -14.94 44.29 26.55
C ASP A 88 -15.34 45.56 25.81
N VAL A 89 -14.88 46.70 26.33
CA VAL A 89 -15.10 48.01 25.70
C VAL A 89 -14.05 48.20 24.62
N LEU A 90 -14.48 48.14 23.35
CA LEU A 90 -13.59 48.31 22.21
C LEU A 90 -13.36 49.80 21.89
N VAL A 91 -14.42 50.60 22.02
CA VAL A 91 -14.47 52.01 21.64
C VAL A 91 -15.35 52.77 22.64
N GLU A 92 -14.95 53.98 23.01
CA GLU A 92 -15.76 54.90 23.79
C GLU A 92 -16.28 56.03 22.87
N LEU A 93 -17.57 56.33 22.98
CA LEU A 93 -18.25 57.38 22.23
C LEU A 93 -18.60 58.56 23.14
N ASP A 94 -18.61 59.77 22.57
CA ASP A 94 -19.20 60.94 23.22
C ASP A 94 -20.73 60.81 23.21
N ASP A 95 -21.31 60.49 24.36
CA ASP A 95 -22.74 60.20 24.56
C ASP A 95 -23.49 61.35 25.26
N ARG A 96 -22.86 62.51 25.47
CA ARG A 96 -23.45 63.63 26.23
C ARG A 96 -24.80 64.09 25.71
N GLN A 97 -25.01 64.00 24.39
CA GLN A 97 -26.31 64.34 23.77
C GLN A 97 -27.40 63.31 24.10
N GLN A 98 -27.03 62.03 24.22
CA GLN A 98 -27.98 60.96 24.56
C GLN A 98 -28.33 60.92 26.05
N GLN A 99 -27.51 61.50 26.91
CA GLN A 99 -27.76 61.57 28.35
C GLN A 99 -28.79 62.64 28.76
N LEU A 100 -29.18 63.53 27.83
CA LEU A 100 -30.07 64.67 28.09
C LEU A 100 -31.53 64.43 27.69
N ASP A 101 -31.80 63.33 26.96
CA ASP A 101 -33.12 62.89 26.51
C ASP A 101 -33.72 61.88 27.50
#